data_AF-A0A7Z2YD09-F1
#
_entry.id   AF-A0A7Z2YD09-F1
#
_cell.length_a   1.000
_cell.length_b   1.000
_cell.length_c   1.000
_cell.angle_alpha   90.00
_cell.angle_beta   90.00
_cell.angle_gamma   90.00
#
_symmetry.space_group_name_H-M   'P 1'
#
loop_
_entity.id
_entity.type
_entity.pdbx_description
1 polymer ?
#
loop_
_entity_poly.entity_id
_entity_poly.type
_entity_poly.pdbx_seq_one_letter_code
_entity_poly.pdbx_strand_id
1 'polypeptide(L)'
;MISLQQAKELVALLENEQQQDANSLLLSIYRDSENAILNEIGLLTRELHESLKQFSLDERMTQIAKDEIPDAKDRLQYVIQKTEQAANTTMDAVERCLPLADSLNGHLTEVRPQWNQLMHGRIQLNEFKHLCHSIDDLLTRVEGDSTEVRGQLTEILMAQDFQDLTGQIIRRVIALVNEVEGRLVEILTVFSAANLNTSNKEEKSSLVAEGPIINPEQREDAVSSQDEVDDLLSSLGF
;
A
#
# COMPACT_ATOMS: atom_id res chain seq x y z
N MET A 1 26.53 -41.00 8.96
CA MET A 1 28.00 -40.96 8.77
C MET A 1 28.58 -42.34 9.09
N ILE A 2 29.56 -42.82 8.31
CA ILE A 2 30.25 -44.11 8.55
C ILE A 2 31.28 -43.93 9.68
N SER A 3 31.27 -44.81 10.68
CA SER A 3 32.26 -44.78 11.77
C SER A 3 33.63 -45.32 11.31
N LEU A 4 34.70 -44.89 11.98
CA LEU A 4 36.06 -45.39 11.73
C LEU A 4 36.16 -46.93 11.87
N GLN A 5 35.33 -47.50 12.73
CA GLN A 5 35.28 -48.94 12.97
C GLN A 5 34.62 -49.69 11.81
N GLN A 6 33.48 -49.19 11.31
CA GLN A 6 32.82 -49.71 10.11
C GLN A 6 33.68 -49.57 8.86
N ALA A 7 34.45 -48.48 8.73
CA ALA A 7 35.38 -48.30 7.62
C ALA A 7 36.53 -49.33 7.64
N LYS A 8 37.09 -49.61 8.83
CA LYS A 8 38.11 -50.65 9.00
C LYS A 8 37.57 -52.05 8.74
N GLU A 9 36.33 -52.32 9.14
CA GLU A 9 35.66 -53.60 8.95
C GLU A 9 35.31 -53.84 7.47
N LEU A 10 34.86 -52.82 6.74
CA LEU A 10 34.65 -52.87 5.29
C LEU A 10 35.96 -53.17 4.54
N VAL A 11 37.07 -52.53 4.94
CA VAL A 11 38.40 -52.77 4.36
C VAL A 11 38.87 -54.19 4.64
N ALA A 12 38.70 -54.69 5.86
CA ALA A 12 39.08 -56.06 6.22
C ALA A 12 38.27 -57.12 5.44
N LEU A 13 36.98 -56.87 5.16
CA LEU A 13 36.14 -57.76 4.34
C LEU A 13 36.55 -57.76 2.86
N LEU A 14 36.98 -56.60 2.34
CA LEU A 14 37.49 -56.45 0.98
C LEU A 14 38.89 -57.08 0.81
N GLU A 15 39.75 -56.98 1.83
CA GLU A 15 41.09 -57.61 1.85
C GLU A 15 41.04 -59.14 1.90
N ASN A 16 39.97 -59.73 2.45
CA ASN A 16 39.77 -61.18 2.53
C ASN A 16 38.92 -61.75 1.38
N GLU A 17 38.72 -61.01 0.29
CA GLU A 17 37.90 -61.40 -0.88
C GLU A 17 36.41 -61.71 -0.56
N GLN A 18 35.91 -61.33 0.63
CA GLN A 18 34.52 -61.52 1.05
C GLN A 18 33.60 -60.41 0.52
N GLN A 19 33.48 -60.31 -0.81
CA GLN A 19 32.70 -59.26 -1.48
C GLN A 19 31.20 -59.26 -1.11
N GLN A 20 30.61 -60.43 -0.87
CA GLN A 20 29.18 -60.52 -0.49
C GLN A 20 28.91 -59.90 0.88
N ASP A 21 29.80 -60.15 1.84
CA ASP A 21 29.69 -59.62 3.20
C ASP A 21 29.98 -58.11 3.22
N ALA A 22 30.96 -57.64 2.45
CA ALA A 22 31.25 -56.21 2.27
C ALA A 22 30.05 -55.44 1.67
N ASN A 23 29.40 -55.99 0.64
CA ASN A 23 28.21 -55.37 0.04
C ASN A 23 27.03 -55.35 1.02
N SER A 24 26.88 -56.39 1.83
CA SER A 24 25.84 -56.48 2.86
C SER A 24 26.02 -55.42 3.95
N LEU A 25 27.26 -55.19 4.38
CA LEU A 25 27.62 -54.13 5.34
C LEU A 25 27.39 -52.72 4.75
N LEU A 26 27.68 -52.52 3.47
CA LEU A 26 27.45 -51.25 2.79
C LEU A 26 25.95 -50.95 2.63
N LEU A 27 25.15 -51.97 2.30
CA LEU A 27 23.68 -51.89 2.21
C LEU A 27 23.02 -51.59 3.56
N SER A 28 23.53 -52.15 4.66
CA SER A 28 23.00 -51.88 6.00
C SER A 28 23.31 -50.44 6.43
N ILE A 29 24.53 -49.96 6.18
CA ILE A 29 24.95 -48.57 6.42
C ILE A 29 24.10 -47.59 5.58
N TYR A 30 23.84 -47.91 4.32
CA TYR A 30 23.03 -47.07 3.44
C TYR A 30 21.58 -47.00 3.92
N ARG A 31 20.98 -48.14 4.29
CA ARG A 31 19.63 -48.19 4.87
C ARG A 31 19.51 -47.44 6.19
N ASP A 32 20.51 -47.53 7.08
CA ASP A 32 20.51 -46.76 8.32
C ASP A 32 20.61 -45.26 8.05
N SER A 33 21.39 -44.84 7.05
CA SER A 33 21.47 -43.44 6.65
C SER A 33 20.17 -42.94 6.01
N GLU A 34 19.54 -43.75 5.17
CA GLU A 34 18.26 -43.42 4.53
C GLU A 34 17.12 -43.36 5.55
N ASN A 35 17.08 -44.29 6.50
CA ASN A 35 16.16 -44.25 7.64
C ASN A 35 16.41 -43.04 8.55
N ALA A 36 17.68 -42.64 8.78
CA ALA A 36 17.99 -41.45 9.55
C ALA A 36 17.47 -40.18 8.86
N ILE A 37 17.66 -40.05 7.54
CA ILE A 37 17.14 -38.91 6.76
C ILE A 37 15.60 -38.90 6.76
N LEU A 38 14.96 -40.06 6.56
CA LEU A 38 13.50 -40.18 6.61
C LEU A 38 12.94 -39.88 8.00
N ASN A 39 13.65 -40.27 9.07
CA ASN A 39 13.29 -39.91 10.44
C ASN A 39 13.44 -38.41 10.70
N GLU A 40 14.49 -37.78 10.17
CA GLU A 40 14.71 -36.34 10.30
C GLU A 40 13.63 -35.54 9.55
N ILE A 41 13.28 -35.96 8.33
CA ILE A 41 12.17 -35.39 7.55
C ILE A 41 10.84 -35.62 8.29
N GLY A 42 10.65 -36.79 8.90
CA GLY A 42 9.48 -37.12 9.72
C GLY A 42 9.36 -36.23 10.95
N LEU A 43 10.48 -35.96 11.64
CA LEU A 43 10.57 -35.01 12.75
C LEU A 43 10.23 -33.59 12.30
N LEU A 44 10.87 -33.09 11.23
CA LEU A 44 10.61 -31.78 10.64
C LEU A 44 9.14 -31.60 10.24
N THR A 45 8.56 -32.60 9.57
CA THR A 45 7.15 -32.56 9.15
C THR A 45 6.22 -32.54 10.35
N ARG A 46 6.58 -33.24 11.42
CA ARG A 46 5.79 -33.31 12.65
C ARG A 46 5.93 -32.05 13.50
N GLU A 47 7.12 -31.44 13.57
CA GLU A 47 7.33 -30.13 14.19
C GLU A 47 6.60 -29.01 13.43
N LEU A 48 6.66 -29.03 12.09
CA LEU A 48 5.85 -28.15 11.25
C LEU A 48 4.36 -28.36 11.54
N HIS A 49 3.90 -29.61 11.55
CA HIS A 49 2.50 -29.93 11.80
C HIS A 49 2.05 -29.49 13.20
N GLU A 50 2.84 -29.72 14.26
CA GLU A 50 2.52 -29.25 15.61
C GLU A 50 2.55 -27.72 15.71
N SER A 51 3.49 -27.03 15.04
CA SER A 51 3.51 -25.56 14.98
C SER A 51 2.28 -25.00 14.25
N LEU A 52 1.88 -25.61 13.13
CA LEU A 52 0.68 -25.25 12.37
C LEU A 52 -0.59 -25.55 13.14
N LYS A 53 -0.61 -26.62 13.93
CA LYS A 53 -1.73 -27.00 14.79
C LYS A 53 -1.83 -26.06 15.98
N GLN A 54 -0.73 -25.70 16.62
CA GLN A 54 -0.67 -24.67 17.65
C GLN A 54 -1.19 -23.33 17.12
N PHE A 55 -0.83 -22.97 15.88
CA PHE A 55 -1.34 -21.78 15.20
C PHE A 55 -2.83 -21.88 14.84
N SER A 56 -3.30 -23.03 14.36
CA SER A 56 -4.72 -23.32 14.13
C SER A 56 -5.54 -23.30 15.43
N LEU A 57 -4.90 -23.47 16.59
CA LEU A 57 -5.50 -23.39 17.91
C LEU A 57 -5.41 -21.99 18.51
N ASP A 58 -4.75 -21.04 17.84
CA ASP A 58 -4.74 -19.64 18.27
C ASP A 58 -6.14 -19.04 18.03
N GLU A 59 -6.89 -18.97 19.12
CA GLU A 59 -8.24 -18.40 19.19
C GLU A 59 -8.25 -16.96 18.65
N ARG A 60 -7.16 -16.20 18.81
CA ARG A 60 -7.02 -14.84 18.28
C ARG A 60 -6.95 -14.83 16.76
N MET A 61 -6.18 -15.73 16.15
CA MET A 61 -6.10 -15.82 14.68
C MET A 61 -7.41 -16.30 14.07
N THR A 62 -8.10 -17.22 14.74
CA THR A 62 -9.44 -17.66 14.32
C THR A 62 -10.43 -16.49 14.36
N GLN A 63 -10.39 -15.67 15.40
CA GLN A 63 -11.22 -14.47 15.53
C GLN A 63 -10.89 -13.43 14.44
N ILE A 64 -9.61 -13.15 14.22
CA ILE A 64 -9.18 -12.22 13.18
C ILE A 64 -9.67 -12.68 11.79
N ALA A 65 -9.51 -13.97 11.47
CA ALA A 65 -9.90 -14.52 10.18
C ALA A 65 -11.42 -14.57 9.96
N LYS A 66 -12.20 -14.86 11.01
CA LYS A 66 -13.67 -14.99 10.90
C LYS A 66 -14.43 -13.67 11.01
N ASP A 67 -13.94 -12.75 11.84
CA ASP A 67 -14.69 -11.55 12.20
C ASP A 67 -13.99 -10.27 11.72
N GLU A 68 -12.72 -10.07 12.10
CA GLU A 68 -12.04 -8.77 11.91
C GLU A 68 -11.61 -8.50 10.47
N ILE A 69 -11.13 -9.51 9.73
CA ILE A 69 -10.77 -9.34 8.31
C ILE A 69 -12.02 -9.06 7.45
N PRO A 70 -13.14 -9.81 7.59
CA PRO A 70 -14.39 -9.45 6.91
C PRO A 70 -14.90 -8.05 7.27
N ASP A 71 -14.92 -7.68 8.56
CA ASP A 71 -15.33 -6.33 9.00
C ASP A 71 -14.40 -5.24 8.42
N ALA A 72 -13.08 -5.46 8.41
CA ALA A 72 -12.12 -4.55 7.81
C ALA A 72 -12.38 -4.36 6.31
N LYS A 73 -12.69 -5.44 5.57
CA LYS A 73 -13.06 -5.36 4.16
C LYS A 73 -14.32 -4.52 3.95
N ASP A 74 -15.39 -4.77 4.71
CA ASP A 74 -16.64 -4.03 4.59
C ASP A 74 -16.44 -2.54 4.91
N ARG A 75 -15.61 -2.24 5.91
CA ARG A 75 -15.25 -0.86 6.25
C ARG A 75 -14.40 -0.18 5.18
N LEU A 76 -13.44 -0.87 4.57
CA LEU A 76 -12.68 -0.33 3.43
C LEU A 76 -13.61 -0.07 2.24
N GLN A 77 -14.59 -0.95 1.99
CA GLN A 77 -15.56 -0.72 0.93
C GLN A 77 -16.44 0.50 1.21
N TYR A 78 -16.83 0.72 2.47
CA TYR A 78 -17.49 1.94 2.90
C TYR A 78 -16.61 3.19 2.69
N VAL A 79 -15.31 3.12 2.99
CA VAL A 79 -14.35 4.21 2.73
C VAL A 79 -14.30 4.56 1.25
N ILE A 80 -14.21 3.55 0.37
CA ILE A 80 -14.20 3.74 -1.08
C ILE A 80 -15.48 4.46 -1.53
N GLN A 81 -16.65 3.94 -1.12
CA GLN A 81 -17.93 4.55 -1.48
C GLN A 81 -18.05 5.99 -1.00
N LYS A 82 -17.60 6.29 0.22
CA LYS A 82 -17.64 7.65 0.78
C LYS A 82 -16.68 8.60 0.05
N THR A 83 -15.51 8.11 -0.32
CA THR A 83 -14.52 8.88 -1.08
C THR A 83 -15.03 9.20 -2.48
N GLU A 84 -15.64 8.22 -3.15
CA GLU A 84 -16.26 8.42 -4.46
C GLU A 84 -17.43 9.42 -4.38
N GLN A 85 -18.30 9.27 -3.38
CA GLN A 85 -19.40 10.21 -3.15
C GLN A 85 -18.89 11.63 -2.96
N ALA A 86 -17.90 11.83 -2.09
CA ALA A 86 -17.35 13.14 -1.81
C ALA A 86 -16.65 13.77 -3.03
N ALA A 87 -15.93 12.96 -3.81
CA ALA A 87 -15.28 13.41 -5.04
C ALA A 87 -16.32 13.89 -6.06
N ASN A 88 -17.38 13.10 -6.28
CA ASN A 88 -18.46 13.47 -7.19
C ASN A 88 -19.18 14.75 -6.75
N THR A 89 -19.56 14.85 -5.46
CA THR A 89 -20.18 16.07 -4.93
C THR A 89 -19.28 17.29 -5.07
N THR A 90 -17.98 17.13 -4.85
CA THR A 90 -17.00 18.23 -5.02
C THR A 90 -16.90 18.65 -6.49
N MET A 91 -16.81 17.70 -7.42
CA MET A 91 -16.78 17.98 -8.85
C MET A 91 -18.05 18.70 -9.30
N ASP A 92 -19.22 18.19 -8.92
CA ASP A 92 -20.52 18.78 -9.25
C ASP A 92 -20.62 20.24 -8.75
N ALA A 93 -20.17 20.52 -7.53
CA ALA A 93 -20.18 21.86 -6.96
C ALA A 93 -19.20 22.81 -7.66
N VAL A 94 -18.04 22.30 -8.09
CA VAL A 94 -17.07 23.07 -8.88
C VAL A 94 -17.62 23.35 -10.28
N GLU A 95 -18.23 22.37 -10.94
CA GLU A 95 -18.87 22.53 -12.26
C GLU A 95 -19.97 23.59 -12.24
N ARG A 96 -20.70 23.73 -11.12
CA ARG A 96 -21.67 24.81 -10.92
C ARG A 96 -21.03 26.17 -10.63
N CYS A 97 -19.87 26.22 -9.98
CA CYS A 97 -19.16 27.47 -9.69
C CYS A 97 -18.51 28.10 -10.94
N LEU A 98 -17.95 27.29 -11.82
CA LEU A 98 -17.23 27.76 -13.02
C LEU A 98 -18.05 28.71 -13.91
N PRO A 99 -19.29 28.39 -14.33
CA PRO A 99 -20.07 29.29 -15.18
C PRO A 99 -20.44 30.61 -14.48
N LEU A 100 -20.58 30.62 -13.15
CA LEU A 100 -20.81 31.84 -12.37
C LEU A 100 -19.59 32.76 -12.45
N ALA A 101 -18.39 32.19 -12.30
CA ALA A 101 -17.13 32.93 -12.44
C ALA A 101 -16.94 33.47 -13.87
N ASP A 102 -17.24 32.66 -14.88
CA ASP A 102 -17.15 33.06 -16.30
C ASP A 102 -18.15 34.17 -16.64
N SER A 103 -19.40 34.03 -16.19
CA SER A 103 -20.46 35.04 -16.34
C SER A 103 -20.05 36.39 -15.73
N LEU A 104 -19.52 36.36 -14.50
CA LEU A 104 -19.04 37.56 -13.81
C LEU A 104 -17.89 38.24 -14.59
N ASN A 105 -16.91 37.45 -15.05
CA ASN A 105 -15.79 37.98 -15.83
C ASN A 105 -16.23 38.56 -17.17
N GLY A 106 -17.21 37.92 -17.83
CA GLY A 106 -17.84 38.41 -19.06
C GLY A 106 -18.46 39.79 -18.86
N HIS A 107 -19.35 39.94 -17.87
CA HIS A 107 -20.00 41.23 -17.59
C HIS A 107 -19.01 42.31 -17.15
N LEU A 108 -17.99 41.97 -16.35
CA LEU A 108 -16.94 42.92 -16.01
C LEU A 108 -16.20 43.44 -17.25
N THR A 109 -15.92 42.55 -18.20
CA THR A 109 -15.24 42.89 -19.46
C THR A 109 -16.12 43.77 -20.35
N GLU A 110 -17.44 43.58 -20.32
CA GLU A 110 -18.41 44.42 -21.05
C GLU A 110 -18.54 45.83 -20.45
N VAL A 111 -18.57 45.95 -19.12
CA VAL A 111 -18.76 47.23 -18.43
C VAL A 111 -17.47 48.06 -18.37
N ARG A 112 -16.29 47.41 -18.33
CA ARG A 112 -14.99 48.08 -18.12
C ARG A 112 -14.67 49.19 -19.14
N PRO A 113 -14.92 49.05 -20.46
CA PRO A 113 -14.62 50.09 -21.44
C PRO A 113 -15.44 51.38 -21.21
N GLN A 114 -16.74 51.24 -20.96
CA GLN A 114 -17.64 52.36 -20.70
C GLN A 114 -17.31 53.04 -19.36
N TRP A 115 -16.98 52.25 -18.34
CA TRP A 115 -16.48 52.78 -17.07
C TRP A 115 -15.20 53.60 -17.27
N ASN A 116 -14.25 53.12 -18.07
CA ASN A 116 -13.04 53.85 -18.38
C ASN A 116 -13.34 55.17 -19.13
N GLN A 117 -14.28 55.16 -20.10
CA GLN A 117 -14.68 56.38 -20.81
C GLN A 117 -15.27 57.44 -19.88
N LEU A 118 -16.14 57.03 -18.93
CA LEU A 118 -16.65 57.88 -17.86
C LEU A 118 -15.52 58.51 -17.04
N MET A 119 -14.55 57.70 -16.60
CA MET A 119 -13.43 58.16 -15.78
C MET A 119 -12.49 59.15 -16.50
N HIS A 120 -12.47 59.13 -17.84
CA HIS A 120 -11.72 60.10 -18.64
C HIS A 120 -12.57 61.31 -19.09
N GLY A 121 -13.81 61.42 -18.61
CA GLY A 121 -14.73 62.51 -18.96
C GLY A 121 -15.22 62.48 -20.42
N ARG A 122 -15.13 61.32 -21.08
CA ARG A 122 -15.48 61.13 -22.50
C ARG A 122 -16.74 60.29 -22.65
N ILE A 123 -17.85 60.72 -22.05
CA ILE A 123 -19.11 59.97 -22.11
C ILE A 123 -20.28 60.88 -22.47
N GLN A 124 -21.16 60.40 -23.34
CA GLN A 124 -22.41 61.10 -23.66
C GLN A 124 -23.50 60.78 -22.62
N LEU A 125 -24.50 61.66 -22.48
CA LEU A 125 -25.57 61.50 -21.48
C LEU A 125 -26.35 60.18 -21.65
N ASN A 126 -26.56 59.73 -22.89
CA ASN A 126 -27.26 58.47 -23.17
C ASN A 126 -26.39 57.25 -22.81
N GLU A 127 -25.09 57.28 -23.11
CA GLU A 127 -24.13 56.24 -22.74
C GLU A 127 -23.98 56.13 -21.21
N PHE A 128 -24.04 57.26 -20.50
CA PHE A 128 -24.04 57.27 -19.04
C PHE A 128 -25.25 56.55 -18.44
N LYS A 129 -26.46 56.81 -18.97
CA LYS A 129 -27.67 56.11 -18.51
C LYS A 129 -27.58 54.60 -18.77
N HIS A 130 -27.08 54.19 -19.93
CA HIS A 130 -26.85 52.77 -20.23
C HIS A 130 -25.85 52.15 -19.25
N LEU A 131 -24.72 52.82 -18.98
CA LEU A 131 -23.73 52.37 -18.01
C LEU A 131 -24.33 52.20 -16.61
N CYS A 132 -25.17 53.13 -16.15
CA CYS A 132 -25.86 52.98 -14.86
C CYS A 132 -26.73 51.72 -14.82
N HIS A 133 -27.50 51.43 -15.87
CA HIS A 133 -28.31 50.21 -15.93
C HIS A 133 -27.45 48.94 -16.02
N SER A 134 -26.35 48.95 -16.77
CA SER A 134 -25.42 47.82 -16.85
C SER A 134 -24.72 47.55 -15.52
N ILE A 135 -24.37 48.59 -14.76
CA ILE A 135 -23.81 48.44 -13.41
C ILE A 135 -24.85 47.90 -12.44
N ASP A 136 -26.10 48.38 -12.50
CA ASP A 136 -27.20 47.91 -11.65
C ASP A 136 -27.50 46.43 -11.88
N ASP A 137 -27.53 45.99 -13.15
CA ASP A 137 -27.67 44.57 -13.50
C ASP A 137 -26.46 43.75 -13.02
N LEU A 138 -25.24 44.26 -13.19
CA LEU A 138 -24.03 43.62 -12.69
C LEU A 138 -24.05 43.45 -11.17
N LEU A 139 -24.44 44.48 -10.41
CA LEU A 139 -24.54 44.42 -8.95
C LEU A 139 -25.56 43.38 -8.51
N THR A 140 -26.74 43.37 -9.12
CA THR A 140 -27.81 42.40 -8.82
C THR A 140 -27.36 40.96 -9.09
N ARG A 141 -26.65 40.74 -10.21
CA ARG A 141 -26.10 39.41 -10.55
C ARG A 141 -24.99 38.99 -9.61
N VAL A 142 -24.06 39.88 -9.27
CA VAL A 142 -22.98 39.59 -8.32
C VAL A 142 -23.54 39.16 -6.97
N GLU A 143 -24.60 39.79 -6.48
CA GLU A 143 -25.26 39.39 -5.22
C GLU A 143 -25.84 37.96 -5.30
N GLY A 144 -26.47 37.63 -6.43
CA GLY A 144 -27.00 36.29 -6.71
C GLY A 144 -25.90 35.23 -6.83
N ASP A 145 -24.97 35.44 -7.75
CA ASP A 145 -23.86 34.53 -8.04
C ASP A 145 -22.99 34.31 -6.79
N SER A 146 -22.73 35.35 -6.01
CA SER A 146 -21.97 35.22 -4.74
C SER A 146 -22.71 34.35 -3.71
N THR A 147 -24.04 34.43 -3.65
CA THR A 147 -24.84 33.59 -2.77
C THR A 147 -24.81 32.14 -3.21
N GLU A 148 -24.86 31.89 -4.52
CA GLU A 148 -24.80 30.54 -5.08
C GLU A 148 -23.41 29.92 -4.90
N VAL A 149 -22.33 30.65 -5.20
CA VAL A 149 -20.95 30.21 -4.94
C VAL A 149 -20.76 29.84 -3.47
N ARG A 150 -21.26 30.65 -2.54
CA ARG A 150 -21.21 30.32 -1.10
C ARG A 150 -21.95 29.01 -0.78
N GLY A 151 -23.08 28.77 -1.43
CA GLY A 151 -23.82 27.51 -1.32
C GLY A 151 -22.99 26.31 -1.79
N GLN A 152 -22.38 26.41 -2.98
CA GLN A 152 -21.53 25.36 -3.54
C GLN A 152 -20.29 25.10 -2.67
N LEU A 153 -19.62 26.15 -2.18
CA LEU A 153 -18.49 26.00 -1.25
C LEU A 153 -18.90 25.33 0.07
N THR A 154 -20.12 25.57 0.55
CA THR A 154 -20.66 24.90 1.74
C THR A 154 -20.92 23.42 1.45
N GLU A 155 -21.44 23.09 0.27
CA GLU A 155 -21.64 21.71 -0.17
C GLU A 155 -20.32 20.94 -0.26
N ILE A 156 -19.27 21.56 -0.82
CA ILE A 156 -17.91 21.00 -0.84
C ILE A 156 -17.42 20.74 0.58
N LEU A 157 -17.60 21.70 1.49
CA LEU A 157 -17.14 21.55 2.88
C LEU A 157 -17.87 20.41 3.59
N MET A 158 -19.20 20.29 3.45
CA MET A 158 -19.95 19.18 4.01
C MET A 158 -19.56 17.84 3.38
N ALA A 159 -19.26 17.83 2.09
CA ALA A 159 -18.81 16.63 1.40
C ALA A 159 -17.48 16.12 1.95
N GLN A 160 -16.66 16.95 2.61
CA GLN A 160 -15.37 16.59 3.22
C GLN A 160 -15.48 15.96 4.62
N ASP A 161 -16.66 15.98 5.26
CA ASP A 161 -16.86 15.42 6.61
C ASP A 161 -16.52 13.92 6.72
N PHE A 162 -16.48 13.20 5.60
CA PHE A 162 -16.07 11.79 5.55
C PHE A 162 -14.59 11.57 5.90
N GLN A 163 -13.74 12.58 5.82
CA GLN A 163 -12.29 12.42 5.95
C GLN A 163 -11.88 11.93 7.34
N ASP A 164 -12.53 12.40 8.41
CA ASP A 164 -12.23 11.93 9.77
C ASP A 164 -12.59 10.46 9.94
N LEU A 165 -13.82 10.09 9.54
CA LEU A 165 -14.31 8.73 9.68
C LEU A 165 -13.50 7.74 8.84
N THR A 166 -13.17 8.09 7.60
CA THR A 166 -12.35 7.25 6.73
C THR A 166 -10.92 7.11 7.24
N GLY A 167 -10.33 8.18 7.78
CA GLY A 167 -9.03 8.12 8.44
C GLY A 167 -9.02 7.20 9.65
N GLN A 168 -10.07 7.23 10.49
CA GLN A 168 -10.20 6.31 11.62
C GLN A 168 -10.32 4.85 11.17
N ILE A 169 -11.10 4.58 10.12
CA ILE A 169 -11.24 3.24 9.55
C ILE A 169 -9.90 2.74 9.03
N ILE A 170 -9.20 3.52 8.21
CA ILE A 170 -7.90 3.13 7.65
C ILE A 170 -6.89 2.84 8.76
N ARG A 171 -6.82 3.68 9.81
CA ARG A 171 -5.94 3.43 10.96
C ARG A 171 -6.24 2.10 11.66
N ARG A 172 -7.51 1.74 11.83
CA ARG A 172 -7.91 0.44 12.40
C ARG A 172 -7.51 -0.73 11.50
N VAL A 173 -7.69 -0.58 10.19
CA VAL A 173 -7.29 -1.61 9.22
C VAL A 173 -5.77 -1.79 9.23
N ILE A 174 -5.00 -0.71 9.27
CA ILE A 174 -3.53 -0.79 9.39
C ILE A 174 -3.12 -1.50 10.67
N ALA A 175 -3.76 -1.20 11.80
CA ALA A 175 -3.49 -1.88 13.06
C ALA A 175 -3.77 -3.39 12.98
N LEU A 176 -4.87 -3.78 12.33
CA LEU A 176 -5.20 -5.19 12.09
C LEU A 176 -4.15 -5.88 11.21
N VAL A 177 -3.72 -5.23 10.12
CA VAL A 177 -2.68 -5.76 9.24
C VAL A 177 -1.36 -5.96 9.98
N ASN A 178 -0.94 -4.99 10.79
CA ASN A 178 0.26 -5.10 11.63
C ASN A 178 0.16 -6.24 12.65
N GLU A 179 -1.02 -6.47 13.22
CA GLU A 179 -1.23 -7.60 14.13
C GLU A 179 -1.10 -8.93 13.39
N VAL A 180 -1.72 -9.07 12.21
CA VAL A 180 -1.58 -10.28 11.37
C VAL A 180 -0.13 -10.51 10.96
N GLU A 181 0.58 -9.46 10.53
CA GLU A 181 2.00 -9.53 10.17
C GLU A 181 2.85 -10.00 11.37
N GLY A 182 2.63 -9.42 12.55
CA GLY A 182 3.35 -9.81 13.77
C GLY A 182 3.16 -11.29 14.11
N ARG A 183 1.95 -11.82 13.97
CA ARG A 183 1.66 -13.24 14.18
C ARG A 183 2.33 -14.14 13.14
N LEU A 184 2.35 -13.72 11.87
CA LEU A 184 3.05 -14.48 10.82
C LEU A 184 4.57 -14.51 11.04
N VAL A 185 5.14 -13.39 11.50
CA VAL A 185 6.56 -13.32 11.87
C VAL A 185 6.85 -14.23 13.06
N GLU A 186 6.00 -14.25 14.10
CA GLU A 186 6.15 -15.14 15.26
C GLU A 186 6.26 -16.61 14.83
N ILE A 187 5.36 -17.08 13.96
CA ILE A 187 5.42 -18.46 13.41
C ILE A 187 6.73 -18.71 12.67
N LEU A 188 7.13 -17.78 11.81
CA LEU A 188 8.32 -17.91 10.99
C LEU A 188 9.58 -17.93 11.87
N THR A 189 9.59 -17.16 12.97
CA THR A 189 10.67 -17.18 13.96
C THR A 189 10.70 -18.50 14.73
N VAL A 190 9.56 -19.05 15.17
CA VAL A 190 9.50 -20.37 15.83
C VAL A 190 10.00 -21.47 14.90
N PHE A 191 9.60 -21.44 13.62
CA PHE A 191 10.09 -22.38 12.63
C PHE A 191 11.59 -22.22 12.36
N SER A 192 12.10 -20.99 12.25
CA SER A 192 13.53 -20.74 12.10
C SER A 192 14.33 -21.20 13.32
N ALA A 193 13.79 -21.02 14.54
CA ALA A 193 14.42 -21.44 15.79
C ALA A 193 14.49 -22.96 15.94
N ALA A 194 13.46 -23.69 15.47
CA ALA A 194 13.50 -25.14 15.38
C ALA A 194 14.60 -25.64 14.41
N ASN A 195 14.90 -24.87 13.36
CA ASN A 195 15.96 -25.17 12.39
C ASN A 195 17.37 -24.72 12.82
N LEU A 196 17.52 -23.88 13.87
CA LEU A 196 18.82 -23.30 14.28
C LEU A 196 19.76 -24.28 15.01
N ASN A 197 19.39 -25.55 15.17
CA ASN A 197 20.37 -26.59 15.52
C ASN A 197 21.20 -27.09 14.33
N THR A 198 20.93 -26.61 13.09
CA THR A 198 21.77 -26.90 11.92
C THR A 198 21.90 -25.66 11.01
N SER A 199 22.99 -24.92 11.23
CA SER A 199 23.75 -24.09 10.27
C SER A 199 23.08 -23.01 9.41
N ASN A 200 23.77 -21.86 9.44
CA ASN A 200 23.91 -20.79 8.45
C ASN A 200 22.77 -19.77 8.23
N LYS A 201 23.13 -18.54 8.62
CA LYS A 201 22.58 -17.27 8.14
C LYS A 201 22.61 -17.24 6.61
N GLU A 202 21.45 -17.09 5.99
CA GLU A 202 21.33 -16.65 4.60
C GLU A 202 20.28 -15.53 4.47
N GLU A 203 20.43 -14.82 3.37
CA GLU A 203 20.22 -13.39 3.19
C GLU A 203 18.75 -12.98 3.04
N LYS A 204 18.44 -11.76 3.50
CA LYS A 204 17.14 -11.12 3.25
C LYS A 204 17.01 -10.82 1.76
N SER A 205 16.22 -11.60 1.03
CA SER A 205 15.77 -11.21 -0.31
C SER A 205 14.69 -10.12 -0.17
N SER A 206 15.06 -8.91 -0.56
CA SER A 206 14.19 -7.75 -0.70
C SER A 206 13.22 -7.94 -1.87
N LEU A 207 12.05 -8.52 -1.60
CA LEU A 207 10.89 -8.46 -2.49
C LEU A 207 9.84 -7.57 -1.82
N VAL A 208 10.08 -6.25 -1.83
CA VAL A 208 9.11 -5.26 -1.41
C VAL A 208 8.48 -4.67 -2.66
N ALA A 209 7.17 -4.81 -2.80
CA ALA A 209 6.40 -4.15 -3.85
C ALA A 209 6.62 -2.64 -3.77
N GLU A 210 7.12 -2.03 -4.86
CA GLU A 210 7.42 -0.60 -4.91
C GLU A 210 6.13 0.21 -5.04
N GLY A 211 5.68 0.78 -3.93
CA GLY A 211 4.78 1.95 -3.93
C GLY A 211 5.59 3.26 -3.98
N PRO A 212 4.91 4.41 -4.10
CA PRO A 212 5.57 5.72 -4.06
C PRO A 212 6.47 5.84 -2.82
N ILE A 213 7.69 6.37 -2.99
CA ILE A 213 8.68 6.47 -1.91
C ILE A 213 8.16 7.44 -0.85
N ILE A 214 7.74 6.90 0.30
CA ILE A 214 7.41 7.68 1.49
C ILE A 214 8.63 7.59 2.42
N ASN A 215 9.27 8.73 2.68
CA ASN A 215 10.50 8.91 3.47
C ASN A 215 11.82 8.58 2.74
N PRO A 216 12.29 9.45 1.83
CA PRO A 216 13.54 9.26 1.10
C PRO A 216 14.78 9.26 2.01
N GLU A 217 14.74 9.90 3.18
CA GLU A 217 15.90 9.98 4.09
C GLU A 217 16.23 8.66 4.82
N GLN A 218 15.37 7.64 4.73
CA GLN A 218 15.50 6.39 5.49
C GLN A 218 15.90 5.17 4.63
N ARG A 219 16.03 5.32 3.30
CA ARG A 219 16.53 4.26 2.40
C ARG A 219 17.85 4.69 1.76
N GLU A 220 18.87 3.82 1.81
CA GLU A 220 20.13 3.99 1.07
C GLU A 220 19.92 3.94 -0.47
N ASP A 221 18.82 3.33 -0.93
CA ASP A 221 18.45 3.21 -2.35
C ASP A 221 17.48 4.31 -2.86
N ALA A 222 17.20 5.33 -2.05
CA ALA A 222 16.33 6.43 -2.48
C ALA A 222 17.13 7.45 -3.30
N VAL A 223 16.97 7.39 -4.62
CA VAL A 223 17.46 8.42 -5.54
C VAL A 223 16.76 9.74 -5.16
N SER A 224 17.52 10.65 -4.55
CA SER A 224 16.96 11.86 -3.92
C SER A 224 17.07 13.08 -4.82
N SER A 225 17.81 12.99 -5.93
CA SER A 225 18.05 14.10 -6.85
C SER A 225 17.75 13.73 -8.30
N GLN A 226 17.18 14.68 -9.03
CA GLN A 226 16.87 14.55 -10.46
C GLN A 226 18.13 14.29 -11.32
N ASP A 227 19.30 14.70 -10.83
CA ASP A 227 20.59 14.50 -11.51
C ASP A 227 21.01 13.02 -11.53
N GLU A 228 20.72 12.27 -10.46
CA GLU A 228 20.99 10.82 -10.40
C GLU A 228 20.03 10.01 -11.29
N VAL A 229 18.83 10.52 -11.53
CA VAL A 229 17.87 9.94 -12.49
C VAL A 229 18.37 10.12 -13.91
N ASP A 230 18.91 11.30 -14.25
CA ASP A 230 19.47 11.58 -15.58
C ASP A 230 20.75 10.79 -15.85
N ASP A 231 21.57 10.55 -14.82
CA ASP A 231 22.76 9.68 -14.91
C ASP A 231 22.39 8.20 -15.14
N LEU A 232 21.33 7.72 -14.48
CA LEU A 232 20.79 6.36 -14.70
C LEU A 232 20.24 6.21 -16.12
N LEU A 233 19.50 7.20 -16.62
CA LEU A 233 18.97 7.18 -17.99
C LEU A 233 20.10 7.22 -19.05
N SER A 234 21.14 8.01 -18.79
CA SER A 234 22.34 8.08 -19.64
C SER A 234 23.09 6.74 -19.69
N SER A 235 23.12 5.99 -18.57
CA SER A 235 23.79 4.68 -18.49
C SER A 235 23.03 3.56 -19.23
N LEU A 236 21.70 3.70 -19.40
CA LEU A 236 20.86 2.77 -20.16
C LEU A 236 20.75 3.13 -21.65
N GLY A 237 21.38 4.22 -22.09
CA GLY A 237 21.51 4.58 -23.50
C GLY A 237 20.30 5.28 -24.12
N PHE A 238 19.56 6.07 -23.33
CA PHE A 238 18.64 7.10 -23.83
C PHE A 238 19.28 8.48 -23.80
#